data_AF-A0A6V7TQV7-F1
#
_entry.id   AF-A0A6V7TQV7-F1
#
_cell.length_a   1.000
_cell.length_b   1.000
_cell.length_c   1.000
_cell.angle_alpha   90.00
_cell.angle_beta   90.00
_cell.angle_gamma   90.00
#
_symmetry.space_group_name_H-M   'P 1'
#
loop_
_entity.id
_entity.type
_entity.pdbx_description
1 polymer ?
#
loop_
_entity_poly.entity_id
_entity_poly.type
_entity_poly.pdbx_seq_one_letter_code
_entity_poly.pdbx_strand_id
1 'polypeptide(L)'
;MAILMARLSQLVRGEGGTKKDLIDCAKAIADSSEEVTRLAVQLARQCTDIKMRTTLLQIAERIPTIATQLKILATVKATMLGSQITIGPYGEPVDGKK
;
A
#
# COMPACT_ATOMS: atom_id res chain seq x y z
N MET A 1 4.90 9.14 -3.15
CA MET A 1 4.87 7.66 -3.03
C MET A 1 6.02 7.08 -2.23
N ALA A 2 7.30 7.35 -2.55
CA ALA A 2 8.44 6.70 -1.87
C ALA A 2 8.46 6.88 -0.34
N ILE A 3 8.18 8.09 0.15
CA ILE A 3 8.10 8.38 1.60
C ILE A 3 6.98 7.57 2.27
N LEU A 4 5.81 7.46 1.62
CA LEU A 4 4.71 6.66 2.12
C LEU A 4 5.07 5.16 2.16
N MET A 5 5.85 4.65 1.19
CA MET A 5 6.34 3.27 1.23
C MET A 5 7.31 3.02 2.37
N ALA A 6 8.20 3.98 2.67
CA ALA A 6 9.07 3.91 3.83
C ALA A 6 8.25 3.87 5.14
N ARG A 7 7.20 4.70 5.24
CA ARG A 7 6.28 4.69 6.38
C ARG A 7 5.50 3.38 6.48
N LEU A 8 4.99 2.85 5.37
CA LEU A 8 4.29 1.57 5.31
C LEU A 8 5.19 0.43 5.82
N SER A 9 6.48 0.45 5.46
CA SER A 9 7.48 -0.53 5.91
C SER A 9 7.63 -0.55 7.45
N GLN A 10 7.58 0.61 8.11
CA GLN A 10 7.59 0.70 9.57
C GLN A 10 6.31 0.12 10.16
N LEU A 11 5.16 0.53 9.61
CA LEU A 11 3.84 0.13 10.12
C LEU A 11 3.59 -1.38 9.99
N VAL A 12 4.07 -2.05 8.93
CA VAL A 12 3.91 -3.52 8.79
C VAL A 12 4.73 -4.32 9.80
N ARG A 13 5.80 -3.72 10.36
CA ARG A 13 6.59 -4.30 11.46
C ARG A 13 5.99 -4.01 12.84
N GLY A 14 4.91 -3.23 12.91
CA GLY A 14 4.33 -2.78 14.18
C GLY A 14 5.09 -1.62 14.82
N GLU A 15 6.00 -0.97 14.09
CA GLU A 15 6.79 0.16 14.59
C GLU A 15 6.00 1.47 14.42
N GLY A 16 5.64 2.10 15.55
CA GLY A 16 5.24 3.51 15.56
C GLY A 16 3.91 3.85 14.89
N GLY A 17 2.92 2.96 14.93
CA GLY A 17 1.56 3.25 14.50
C GLY A 17 0.56 2.13 14.74
N THR A 18 -0.70 2.41 14.43
CA THR A 18 -1.85 1.55 14.67
C THR A 18 -2.28 0.78 13.42
N LYS A 19 -3.20 -0.19 13.60
CA LYS A 19 -3.95 -0.83 12.50
C LYS A 19 -4.49 0.19 11.50
N LYS A 20 -5.05 1.29 12.01
CA LYS A 20 -5.66 2.35 11.20
C LYS A 20 -4.60 3.08 10.38
N ASP A 21 -3.46 3.40 10.98
CA ASP A 21 -2.35 4.07 10.29
C ASP A 21 -1.82 3.23 9.12
N LEU A 22 -1.74 1.91 9.29
CA LEU A 22 -1.33 1.00 8.20
C LEU A 22 -2.29 1.07 7.00
N ILE A 23 -3.60 0.99 7.27
CA ILE A 23 -4.63 1.03 6.23
C ILE A 23 -4.65 2.41 5.55
N ASP A 24 -4.60 3.48 6.33
CA ASP A 24 -4.68 4.84 5.80
C ASP A 24 -3.39 5.20 5.02
N CYS A 25 -2.22 4.69 5.43
CA CYS A 25 -0.98 4.81 4.65
C CYS A 25 -1.07 4.07 3.29
N ALA A 26 -1.66 2.87 3.26
CA ALA A 26 -1.87 2.12 2.01
C ALA A 26 -2.85 2.82 1.06
N LYS A 27 -3.91 3.46 1.59
CA LYS A 27 -4.83 4.29 0.79
C LYS A 27 -4.12 5.50 0.20
N ALA A 28 -3.34 6.23 1.00
CA ALA A 28 -2.58 7.39 0.51
C ALA A 28 -1.60 7.04 -0.62
N ILE A 29 -1.00 5.84 -0.58
CA ILE A 29 -0.19 5.31 -1.67
C ILE A 29 -1.05 5.08 -2.92
N ALA A 30 -2.21 4.42 -2.76
CA ALA A 30 -3.11 4.14 -3.87
C ALA A 30 -3.59 5.44 -4.55
N ASP A 31 -3.99 6.44 -3.77
CA ASP A 31 -4.43 7.75 -4.28
C ASP A 31 -3.29 8.46 -5.01
N SER A 32 -2.07 8.43 -4.45
CA SER A 32 -0.88 8.96 -5.14
C SER A 32 -0.59 8.23 -6.46
N SER A 33 -0.84 6.91 -6.51
CA SER A 33 -0.60 6.09 -7.70
C SER A 33 -1.65 6.31 -8.80
N GLU A 34 -2.88 6.69 -8.42
CA GLU A 34 -3.92 7.10 -9.34
C GLU A 34 -3.51 8.37 -10.09
N GLU A 35 -2.95 9.36 -9.38
CA GLU A 35 -2.45 10.58 -9.99
C GLU A 35 -1.29 10.30 -10.97
N VAL A 36 -0.36 9.40 -10.60
CA VAL A 36 0.71 8.95 -11.51
C VAL A 36 0.13 8.30 -12.77
N THR A 37 -0.89 7.45 -12.62
CA THR A 37 -1.57 6.80 -13.75
C THR A 37 -2.24 7.84 -14.66
N ARG A 38 -2.96 8.81 -14.07
CA ARG A 38 -3.64 9.88 -14.79
C ARG A 38 -2.66 10.71 -15.61
N LEU A 39 -1.55 11.14 -15.00
CA LEU A 39 -0.51 11.92 -15.67
C LEU A 39 0.21 11.11 -16.75
N ALA A 40 0.51 9.84 -16.50
CA ALA A 40 1.13 8.95 -17.49
C ALA A 40 0.25 8.80 -18.74
N VAL A 41 -1.07 8.63 -18.58
CA VAL A 41 -2.01 8.55 -19.70
C VAL A 41 -2.10 9.88 -20.47
N GLN A 42 -2.08 11.02 -19.76
CA GLN A 42 -2.06 12.34 -20.41
C GLN A 42 -0.78 12.55 -21.23
N LEU A 43 0.38 12.18 -20.68
CA LEU A 43 1.66 12.25 -21.39
C LEU A 43 1.70 11.31 -22.60
N ALA A 44 1.18 10.09 -22.47
CA ALA A 44 1.12 9.13 -23.56
C ALA A 44 0.32 9.66 -24.76
N ARG A 45 -0.75 10.43 -24.53
CA ARG A 45 -1.56 11.05 -25.60
C ARG A 45 -0.79 12.13 -26.38
N GLN A 46 0.20 12.76 -25.76
CA GLN A 46 1.06 13.76 -26.40
C GLN A 46 2.32 13.12 -27.01
N CYS A 47 2.55 11.84 -26.77
CA CYS A 47 3.72 11.13 -27.27
C CYS A 47 3.58 10.82 -28.77
N THR A 48 4.51 11.35 -29.56
CA THR A 48 4.57 11.18 -31.02
C THR A 48 5.16 9.83 -31.41
N ASP A 49 6.05 9.27 -30.59
CA ASP A 49 6.61 7.94 -30.80
C ASP A 49 5.60 6.86 -30.39
N ILE A 50 5.19 6.04 -31.38
CA ILE A 50 4.16 5.01 -31.21
C ILE A 50 4.60 3.92 -30.23
N LYS A 51 5.88 3.53 -30.27
CA LYS A 51 6.41 2.48 -29.39
C LYS A 51 6.42 2.97 -27.96
N MET A 52 6.95 4.17 -27.72
CA MET A 52 6.98 4.81 -26.41
C MET A 52 5.58 5.00 -25.84
N ARG A 53 4.64 5.50 -26.64
CA ARG A 53 3.23 5.65 -26.24
C ARG A 53 2.63 4.33 -25.77
N THR A 54 2.83 3.27 -26.56
CA THR A 54 2.28 1.94 -26.26
C THR A 54 2.89 1.37 -24.98
N THR A 55 4.21 1.46 -24.81
CA THR A 55 4.89 1.01 -23.61
C THR A 55 4.43 1.77 -22.37
N LEU A 56 4.27 3.10 -22.45
CA LEU A 56 3.81 3.93 -21.34
C LEU A 56 2.39 3.55 -20.91
N LEU A 57 1.47 3.37 -21.86
CA LEU A 57 0.08 2.95 -21.57
C LEU A 57 0.04 1.56 -20.91
N GLN A 58 0.77 0.59 -21.47
CA GLN A 58 0.81 -0.78 -20.93
C GLN A 58 1.34 -0.86 -19.49
N ILE A 59 2.32 -0.01 -19.15
CA ILE A 59 2.86 0.04 -17.78
C ILE A 59 1.86 0.76 -16.86
N ALA A 60 1.27 1.88 -17.31
CA ALA A 60 0.31 2.65 -16.52
C ALA A 60 -0.94 1.84 -16.16
N GLU A 61 -1.43 0.98 -17.06
CA GLU A 61 -2.58 0.09 -16.81
C GLU A 61 -2.36 -0.92 -15.66
N ARG A 62 -1.11 -1.23 -15.33
CA ARG A 62 -0.80 -2.16 -14.21
C ARG A 62 -0.90 -1.49 -12.85
N ILE A 63 -0.75 -0.15 -12.79
CA ILE A 63 -0.69 0.60 -11.53
C ILE A 63 -1.99 0.45 -10.71
N PRO A 64 -3.21 0.60 -11.27
CA PRO A 64 -4.46 0.46 -10.51
C PRO A 64 -4.64 -0.94 -9.90
N THR A 65 -4.22 -1.99 -10.62
CA THR A 65 -4.29 -3.37 -10.13
C THR A 65 -3.39 -3.57 -8.91
N ILE A 66 -2.14 -3.12 -8.99
CA ILE A 66 -1.17 -3.20 -7.88
C ILE A 66 -1.66 -2.38 -6.69
N ALA A 67 -2.18 -1.18 -6.91
CA ALA A 67 -2.73 -0.32 -5.86
C ALA A 67 -3.93 -0.96 -5.14
N THR A 68 -4.81 -1.62 -5.89
CA THR A 68 -5.96 -2.35 -5.32
C THR A 68 -5.50 -3.51 -4.46
N GLN A 69 -4.58 -4.34 -4.97
CA GLN A 69 -3.99 -5.44 -4.22
C GLN A 69 -3.28 -4.96 -2.95
N LEU A 70 -2.56 -3.84 -3.01
CA LEU A 70 -1.91 -3.24 -1.84
C LEU A 70 -2.92 -2.89 -0.75
N LYS A 71 -4.05 -2.28 -1.09
CA LYS A 71 -5.11 -1.95 -0.12
C LYS A 71 -5.69 -3.21 0.55
N ILE A 72 -5.92 -4.26 -0.23
CA ILE A 72 -6.42 -5.55 0.27
C ILE A 72 -5.41 -6.16 1.24
N LEU A 73 -4.15 -6.32 0.81
CA LEU A 73 -3.09 -6.93 1.62
C LEU A 73 -2.78 -6.12 2.89
N ALA A 74 -2.81 -4.79 2.80
CA ALA A 74 -2.67 -3.92 3.96
C ALA A 74 -3.79 -4.18 4.98
N THR A 75 -5.04 -4.30 4.52
CA THR A 75 -6.19 -4.61 5.40
C THR A 75 -6.05 -5.99 6.06
N VAL A 76 -5.60 -7.00 5.30
CA VAL A 76 -5.30 -8.34 5.83
C VAL A 76 -4.23 -8.26 6.92
N LYS A 77 -3.09 -7.63 6.63
CA LYS A 77 -1.99 -7.45 7.59
C LYS A 77 -2.44 -6.68 8.84
N ALA A 78 -3.22 -5.62 8.67
CA ALA A 78 -3.75 -4.83 9.77
C ALA A 78 -4.63 -5.66 10.71
N THR A 79 -5.38 -6.61 10.17
CA THR A 79 -6.21 -7.54 10.95
C THR A 79 -5.34 -8.53 11.72
N MET A 80 -4.29 -9.06 11.10
CA MET A 80 -3.33 -9.95 11.78
C MET A 80 -2.59 -9.27 12.94
N LEU A 81 -2.20 -8.00 12.80
CA LEU A 81 -1.56 -7.23 13.87
C LEU A 81 -2.49 -7.06 15.09
N GLY A 82 -3.80 -6.91 14.86
CA GLY A 82 -4.79 -6.83 15.94
C GLY A 82 -5.14 -8.17 16.59
N SER A 83 -4.67 -9.29 16.04
CA SER A 83 -4.96 -10.66 16.53
C SER A 83 -3.74 -11.37 17.09
N GLN A 84 -2.60 -10.68 17.28
CA GLN A 84 -1.46 -11.25 18.01
C GLN A 84 -1.86 -11.44 19.48
N ILE A 85 -2.33 -12.65 19.80
CA ILE A 85 -2.43 -13.14 21.16
C ILE A 85 -0.99 -13.24 21.67
N THR A 86 -0.57 -12.31 22.52
CA THR A 86 0.59 -12.56 23.36
C THR A 86 0.22 -13.70 24.30
N ILE A 87 0.90 -14.84 24.18
CA ILE A 87 0.70 -15.98 25.06
C ILE A 87 1.68 -15.81 26.23
N GLY A 88 1.13 -15.70 27.44
CA GLY A 88 1.92 -15.64 28.68
C GLY A 88 2.72 -16.92 28.91
N PRO A 89 3.70 -16.89 29.83
CA PRO A 89 4.55 -18.04 30.14
C PRO A 89 3.78 -19.29 30.59
N TYR A 90 2.50 -19.16 30.95
CA TYR A 90 1.61 -20.26 31.35
C TYR A 90 0.50 -20.57 30.33
N GLY A 91 0.59 -20.06 29.10
CA GLY A 91 -0.36 -20.40 28.03
C GLY A 91 -1.64 -19.55 28.00
N GLU A 92 -1.73 -18.50 28.82
CA GLU A 92 -2.88 -17.60 28.83
C GLU A 92 -2.75 -16.46 27.79
N PRO A 93 -3.85 -16.02 27.17
CA PRO A 93 -3.85 -14.80 26.36
C PRO A 93 -3.61 -13.59 27.27
N VAL A 94 -2.45 -12.95 27.16
CA VAL A 94 -2.18 -11.64 27.80
C VAL A 94 -2.55 -10.53 26.81
N ASP A 95 -3.45 -9.63 27.22
CA ASP A 95 -3.89 -8.49 26.40
C ASP A 95 -2.68 -7.55 26.23
N GLY A 96 -2.03 -7.60 25.07
CA GLY A 96 -0.84 -6.85 24.72
C GLY A 96 -1.10 -5.36 24.48
N LYS A 97 -2.05 -4.75 25.19
CA LYS A 97 -2.29 -3.30 25.12
C LYS A 97 -1.18 -2.56 25.86
N LYS A 98 -0.18 -2.13 25.10
CA LYS A 98 0.59 -0.92 25.39
C LYS A 98 0.16 0.18 24.43
#